data_AF-A0A016RWZ1-F1
#
_entry.id   AF-A0A016RWZ1-F1
#
_cell.length_a   1.000
_cell.length_b   1.000
_cell.length_c   1.000
_cell.angle_alpha   90.00
_cell.angle_beta   90.00
_cell.angle_gamma   90.00
#
_symmetry.space_group_name_H-M   'P 1'
#
loop_
_entity.id
_entity.type
_entity.pdbx_description
1 polymer ?
#
loop_
_entity_poly.entity_id
_entity_poly.type
_entity_poly.pdbx_seq_one_letter_code
_entity_poly.pdbx_strand_id
1 'polypeptide(L)'
;MDVDTCIRENIVWQKLPEDIRVLLGNSQREYDKLVLDYSIKNQLRYKGNLVRHVKKSEETYYDMIIKYSESHLMLYPYHLSDIIVRELRVTPFNYYINIITDMIQSEKSYDSLPNFTAADAVRLLGIGRNQYIDLMNQNRSNRKFLRRNRPLRELLPQKPAKLVVEPWWIICAGSILEADIKVLSEDERRIVDCLLDEGPQAAGLLPVPVVNSLLDRGLIYIDVPVVESDYVYVAPLDGFVMNRVLGDYFETLLYKIFVAIDDQTTVKEMAEMLHIDFYLVANAISVFCRLGFARKRVTGMETARLHYSWAQVISIPNSPTQ
;
A
#
# COMPACT_ATOMS: atom_id res chain seq x y z
N MET A 1 -9.47 18.04 -25.06
CA MET A 1 -8.41 17.60 -24.12
C MET A 1 -8.49 18.55 -22.94
N ASP A 2 -8.44 18.07 -21.71
CA ASP A 2 -8.44 18.93 -20.52
C ASP A 2 -7.02 18.99 -19.91
N VAL A 3 -6.86 19.80 -18.86
CA VAL A 3 -5.57 20.00 -18.19
C VAL A 3 -5.04 18.67 -17.61
N ASP A 4 -5.91 17.89 -16.97
CA ASP A 4 -5.55 16.61 -16.35
C ASP A 4 -5.06 15.59 -17.38
N THR A 5 -5.67 15.54 -18.56
CA THR A 5 -5.23 14.72 -19.69
C THR A 5 -3.83 15.15 -20.14
N CYS A 6 -3.57 16.46 -20.25
CA CYS A 6 -2.25 16.97 -20.61
C CYS A 6 -1.18 16.57 -19.58
N ILE A 7 -1.53 16.64 -18.28
CA ILE A 7 -0.62 16.23 -17.20
C ILE A 7 -0.34 14.72 -17.27
N ARG A 8 -1.38 13.90 -17.45
CA ARG A 8 -1.28 12.44 -17.56
C ARG A 8 -0.42 12.01 -18.75
N GLU A 9 -0.54 12.69 -19.87
CA GLU A 9 0.27 12.44 -21.08
C GLU A 9 1.67 13.08 -21.02
N ASN A 10 2.04 13.68 -19.88
CA ASN A 10 3.34 14.33 -19.68
C ASN A 10 3.66 15.45 -20.68
N ILE A 11 2.64 16.23 -21.07
CA ILE A 11 2.80 17.38 -21.97
C ILE A 11 3.39 18.56 -21.21
N VAL A 12 4.64 18.94 -21.52
CA VAL A 12 5.30 20.11 -20.92
C VAL A 12 4.65 21.42 -21.36
N TRP A 13 4.78 22.48 -20.54
CA TRP A 13 4.18 23.80 -20.79
C TRP A 13 4.37 24.32 -22.22
N GLN A 14 5.57 24.20 -22.78
CA GLN A 14 5.88 24.71 -24.13
C GLN A 14 5.13 23.99 -25.25
N LYS A 15 4.64 22.78 -24.99
CA LYS A 15 3.90 21.93 -25.94
C LYS A 15 2.40 21.90 -25.65
N LEU A 16 1.92 22.64 -24.64
CA LEU A 16 0.51 22.67 -24.35
C LEU A 16 -0.30 23.31 -25.49
N PRO A 17 -1.49 22.76 -25.79
CA PRO A 17 -2.45 23.40 -26.69
C PRO A 17 -2.72 24.86 -26.30
N GLU A 18 -2.91 25.72 -27.30
CA GLU A 18 -3.09 27.17 -27.07
C GLU A 18 -4.35 27.46 -26.24
N ASP A 19 -5.44 26.74 -26.48
CA ASP A 19 -6.68 26.81 -25.69
C ASP A 19 -6.45 26.51 -24.21
N ILE A 20 -5.60 25.51 -23.91
CA ILE A 20 -5.24 25.16 -22.52
C ILE A 20 -4.34 26.24 -21.90
N ARG A 21 -3.36 26.78 -22.65
CA ARG A 21 -2.52 27.88 -22.14
C ARG A 21 -3.35 29.13 -21.86
N VAL A 22 -4.29 29.48 -22.73
CA VAL A 22 -5.22 30.61 -22.52
C VAL A 22 -6.13 30.37 -21.31
N LEU A 23 -6.66 29.15 -21.14
CA LEU A 23 -7.46 28.77 -19.97
C LEU A 23 -6.70 29.00 -18.66
N LEU A 24 -5.39 28.73 -18.65
CA LEU A 24 -4.50 28.93 -17.50
C LEU A 24 -3.95 30.37 -17.41
N GLY A 25 -4.55 31.33 -18.13
CA GLY A 25 -4.14 32.73 -18.14
C GLY A 25 -2.73 32.94 -18.68
N ASN A 26 -2.26 32.05 -19.57
CA ASN A 26 -0.90 32.01 -20.10
C ASN A 26 0.19 31.96 -19.00
N SER A 27 -0.15 31.40 -17.83
CA SER A 27 0.74 31.30 -16.68
C SER A 27 1.31 29.89 -16.54
N GLN A 28 2.60 29.73 -16.86
CA GLN A 28 3.31 28.47 -16.58
C GLN A 28 3.25 28.10 -15.10
N ARG A 29 3.31 29.10 -14.22
CA ARG A 29 3.25 28.89 -12.77
C ARG A 29 1.93 28.26 -12.32
N GLU A 30 0.81 28.60 -12.98
CA GLU A 30 -0.47 27.98 -12.66
C GLU A 30 -0.50 26.53 -13.14
N TYR A 31 0.06 26.24 -14.32
CA TYR A 31 0.20 24.87 -14.79
C TYR A 31 1.07 24.03 -13.86
N ASP A 32 2.22 24.55 -13.45
CA ASP A 32 3.14 23.88 -12.53
C ASP A 32 2.44 23.54 -11.19
N LYS A 33 1.59 24.45 -10.68
CA LYS A 33 0.77 24.19 -9.49
C LYS A 33 -0.22 23.05 -9.71
N LEU A 34 -0.93 23.04 -10.83
CA LEU A 34 -1.86 21.97 -11.18
C LEU A 34 -1.15 20.63 -11.39
N VAL A 35 0.04 20.63 -12.00
CA VAL A 35 0.90 19.44 -12.11
C VAL A 35 1.22 18.88 -10.73
N LEU A 36 1.64 19.72 -9.79
CA LEU A 36 1.97 19.29 -8.43
C LEU A 36 0.74 18.72 -7.72
N ASP A 37 -0.38 19.44 -7.74
CA ASP A 37 -1.62 19.02 -7.08
C ASP A 37 -2.16 17.71 -7.67
N TYR A 38 -2.17 17.59 -9.01
CA TYR A 38 -2.56 16.37 -9.71
C TYR A 38 -1.65 15.20 -9.33
N SER A 39 -0.33 15.42 -9.32
CA SER A 39 0.65 14.37 -9.05
C SER A 39 0.58 13.88 -7.60
N ILE A 40 0.27 14.75 -6.64
CA ILE A 40 0.08 14.37 -5.23
C ILE A 40 -1.21 13.57 -5.06
N LYS A 41 -2.34 14.08 -5.59
CA LYS A 41 -3.66 13.43 -5.49
C LYS A 41 -3.70 12.04 -6.12
N ASN A 42 -2.97 11.86 -7.21
CA ASN A 42 -2.88 10.59 -7.93
C ASN A 42 -1.65 9.76 -7.54
N GLN A 43 -0.89 10.18 -6.51
CA GLN A 43 0.27 9.46 -5.98
C GLN A 43 1.28 9.04 -7.08
N LEU A 44 1.57 9.94 -8.02
CA LEU A 44 2.44 9.65 -9.16
C LEU A 44 3.89 9.47 -8.73
N ARG A 45 4.66 8.69 -9.49
CA ARG A 45 6.11 8.61 -9.31
C ARG A 45 6.77 9.93 -9.72
N TYR A 46 7.78 10.36 -8.99
CA TYR A 46 8.57 11.55 -9.33
C TYR A 46 9.28 11.36 -10.68
N LYS A 47 10.01 10.25 -10.82
CA LYS A 47 10.67 9.87 -12.08
C LYS A 47 9.61 9.43 -13.10
N GLY A 48 9.77 9.92 -14.33
CA GLY A 48 8.86 9.64 -15.44
C GLY A 48 7.69 10.62 -15.56
N ASN A 49 7.41 11.46 -14.54
CA ASN A 49 6.30 12.42 -14.57
C ASN A 49 6.75 13.89 -14.57
N LEU A 50 5.87 14.80 -14.99
CA LEU A 50 6.12 16.25 -15.05
C LEU A 50 6.56 16.86 -13.72
N VAL A 51 6.14 16.28 -12.58
CA VAL A 51 6.44 16.82 -11.25
C VAL A 51 7.94 16.99 -10.98
N ARG A 52 8.80 16.19 -11.62
CA ARG A 52 10.27 16.34 -11.53
C ARG A 52 10.79 17.69 -12.02
N HIS A 53 10.04 18.36 -12.90
CA HIS A 53 10.39 19.67 -13.43
C HIS A 53 9.84 20.80 -12.55
N VAL A 54 8.79 20.52 -11.78
CA VAL A 54 8.10 21.49 -10.91
C VAL A 54 8.72 21.51 -9.50
N LYS A 55 9.00 20.33 -8.94
CA LYS A 55 9.54 20.15 -7.60
C LYS A 55 10.95 19.59 -7.71
N LYS A 56 11.94 20.26 -7.12
CA LYS A 56 13.36 19.87 -7.28
C LYS A 56 13.80 18.70 -6.39
N SER A 57 13.21 18.58 -5.20
CA SER A 57 13.57 17.55 -4.24
C SER A 57 12.54 16.43 -4.29
N GLU A 58 13.01 15.26 -4.73
CA GLU A 58 12.24 14.00 -4.78
C GLU A 58 11.75 13.59 -3.39
N GLU A 59 12.63 13.61 -2.38
CA GLU A 59 12.30 13.31 -0.98
C GLU A 59 11.14 14.17 -0.47
N THR A 60 11.24 15.51 -0.62
CA THR A 60 10.17 16.41 -0.16
C THR A 60 8.86 16.21 -0.92
N TYR A 61 8.91 15.76 -2.17
CA TYR A 61 7.70 15.44 -2.93
C TYR A 61 7.00 14.21 -2.37
N TYR A 62 7.74 13.15 -2.06
CA TYR A 62 7.15 11.94 -1.48
C TYR A 62 6.67 12.16 -0.04
N ASP A 63 7.35 12.99 0.76
CA ASP A 63 6.83 13.46 2.06
C ASP A 63 5.49 14.20 1.91
N MET A 64 5.34 15.04 0.88
CA MET A 64 4.06 15.69 0.56
C MET A 64 2.97 14.68 0.16
N ILE A 65 3.30 13.64 -0.62
CA ILE A 65 2.35 12.56 -0.96
C ILE A 65 1.87 11.86 0.31
N ILE A 66 2.77 11.47 1.20
CA ILE A 66 2.41 10.76 2.43
C ILE A 66 1.49 11.61 3.31
N LYS A 67 1.87 12.86 3.58
CA LYS A 67 1.06 13.78 4.41
C LYS A 67 -0.31 14.04 3.79
N TYR A 68 -0.37 14.23 2.47
CA TYR A 68 -1.64 14.37 1.77
C TYR A 68 -2.50 13.11 1.90
N SER A 69 -1.91 11.93 1.66
CA SER A 69 -2.60 10.64 1.73
C SER A 69 -3.14 10.34 3.14
N GLU A 70 -2.36 10.59 4.18
CA GLU A 70 -2.77 10.42 5.59
C GLU A 70 -3.95 11.35 5.93
N SER A 71 -3.83 12.65 5.62
CA SER A 71 -4.88 13.64 5.91
C SER A 71 -6.19 13.39 5.16
N HIS A 72 -6.13 12.73 4.00
CA HIS A 72 -7.28 12.37 3.18
C HIS A 72 -7.74 10.92 3.38
N LEU A 73 -7.16 10.20 4.35
CA LEU A 73 -7.51 8.81 4.69
C LEU A 73 -7.35 7.81 3.51
N MET A 74 -6.40 8.08 2.61
CA MET A 74 -6.16 7.25 1.44
C MET A 74 -5.50 5.92 1.84
N LEU A 75 -5.67 4.90 1.00
CA LEU A 75 -4.92 3.64 1.12
C LEU A 75 -3.41 3.93 1.07
N TYR A 76 -2.63 3.16 1.81
CA TYR A 76 -1.17 3.20 1.72
C TYR A 76 -0.75 2.95 0.25
N PRO A 77 0.09 3.83 -0.33
CA PRO A 77 0.51 3.74 -1.73
C PRO A 77 1.54 2.62 -1.93
N TYR A 78 1.08 1.36 -1.96
CA TYR A 78 1.95 0.19 -2.09
C TYR A 78 2.85 0.22 -3.32
N HIS A 79 2.40 0.81 -4.43
CA HIS A 79 3.19 0.99 -5.65
C HIS A 79 4.38 1.92 -5.49
N LEU A 80 4.50 2.63 -4.36
CA LEU A 80 5.62 3.50 -3.98
C LEU A 80 6.42 2.95 -2.79
N SER A 81 6.19 1.69 -2.36
CA SER A 81 6.86 1.10 -1.19
C SER A 81 8.38 1.10 -1.32
N ASP A 82 8.90 0.94 -2.54
CA ASP A 82 10.34 1.00 -2.85
C ASP A 82 10.97 2.34 -2.49
N ILE A 83 10.18 3.41 -2.43
CA ILE A 83 10.65 4.74 -2.07
C ILE A 83 10.28 5.07 -0.63
N ILE A 84 9.02 4.82 -0.25
CA ILE A 84 8.50 5.21 1.06
C ILE A 84 9.15 4.40 2.19
N VAL A 85 9.35 3.09 1.99
CA VAL A 85 9.99 2.27 3.02
C VAL A 85 11.50 2.48 3.02
N ARG A 86 12.13 2.57 1.85
CA ARG A 86 13.61 2.64 1.74
C ARG A 86 14.16 4.02 2.04
N GLU A 87 13.53 5.08 1.52
CA GLU A 87 14.02 6.45 1.62
C GLU A 87 13.40 7.19 2.81
N LEU A 88 12.08 7.05 3.04
CA LEU A 88 11.38 7.77 4.11
C LEU A 88 11.24 6.97 5.42
N ARG A 89 11.57 5.67 5.40
CA ARG A 89 11.42 4.74 6.54
C ARG A 89 9.98 4.70 7.10
N VAL A 90 8.99 4.89 6.23
CA VAL A 90 7.57 4.81 6.61
C VAL A 90 7.00 3.45 6.19
N THR A 91 6.71 2.60 7.17
CA THR A 91 6.05 1.31 6.92
C THR A 91 4.53 1.49 6.77
N PRO A 92 3.81 0.58 6.09
CA PRO A 92 2.34 0.58 6.08
C PRO A 92 1.74 0.60 7.50
N PHE A 93 2.36 -0.12 8.44
CA PHE A 93 1.93 -0.12 9.83
C PHE A 93 2.02 1.27 10.47
N ASN A 94 3.16 1.95 10.33
CA ASN A 94 3.34 3.30 10.85
C ASN A 94 2.37 4.30 10.22
N TYR A 95 2.15 4.21 8.91
CA TYR A 95 1.19 5.04 8.18
C TYR A 95 -0.23 4.92 8.75
N TYR A 96 -0.74 3.69 8.96
CA TYR A 96 -2.06 3.51 9.53
C TYR A 96 -2.14 3.86 11.02
N ILE A 97 -1.06 3.66 11.79
CA ILE A 97 -0.99 4.15 13.17
C ILE A 97 -1.17 5.67 13.22
N ASN A 98 -0.53 6.42 12.32
CA ASN A 98 -0.67 7.87 12.25
C ASN A 98 -2.12 8.26 11.92
N ILE A 99 -2.71 7.66 10.87
CA ILE A 99 -4.10 7.91 10.49
C ILE A 99 -5.06 7.68 11.66
N ILE A 100 -4.98 6.52 12.33
CA ILE A 100 -5.87 6.20 13.46
C ILE A 100 -5.61 7.15 14.64
N THR A 101 -4.35 7.52 14.90
CA THR A 101 -4.00 8.49 15.94
C THR A 101 -4.69 9.83 15.68
N ASP A 102 -4.56 10.37 14.47
CA ASP A 102 -5.13 11.66 14.09
C ASP A 102 -6.66 11.62 14.12
N MET A 103 -7.26 10.55 13.60
CA MET A 103 -8.71 10.35 13.66
C MET A 103 -9.24 10.35 15.10
N ILE A 104 -8.55 9.66 16.03
CA ILE A 104 -8.97 9.63 17.44
C ILE A 104 -8.80 11.02 18.07
N GLN A 105 -7.71 11.72 17.77
CA GLN A 105 -7.45 13.05 18.31
C GLN A 105 -8.45 14.09 17.82
N SER A 106 -8.85 14.00 16.55
CA SER A 106 -9.85 14.88 15.93
C SER A 106 -11.30 14.40 16.10
N GLU A 107 -11.52 13.32 16.88
CA GLU A 107 -12.81 12.68 17.07
C GLU A 107 -13.58 12.32 15.78
N LYS A 108 -12.84 11.92 14.73
CA LYS A 108 -13.42 11.51 13.45
C LYS A 108 -14.14 10.16 13.58
N SER A 109 -15.23 9.98 12.85
CA SER A 109 -15.91 8.67 12.77
C SER A 109 -15.05 7.66 12.02
N TYR A 110 -15.04 6.40 12.46
CA TYR A 110 -14.43 5.29 11.73
C TYR A 110 -15.00 5.17 10.31
N ASP A 111 -16.29 5.47 10.14
CA ASP A 111 -17.01 5.39 8.87
C ASP A 111 -16.54 6.45 7.84
N SER A 112 -15.55 7.28 8.19
CA SER A 112 -14.87 8.17 7.24
C SER A 112 -13.73 7.51 6.48
N LEU A 113 -13.26 6.32 6.90
CA LEU A 113 -12.27 5.55 6.15
C LEU A 113 -12.91 4.98 4.88
N PRO A 114 -12.25 5.11 3.71
CA PRO A 114 -12.58 4.31 2.52
C PRO A 114 -12.51 2.81 2.84
N ASN A 115 -13.26 1.95 2.14
CA ASN A 115 -13.39 0.55 2.56
C ASN A 115 -12.09 -0.24 2.37
N PHE A 116 -11.34 0.01 1.30
CA PHE A 116 -10.05 -0.66 1.11
C PHE A 116 -9.03 -0.15 2.15
N THR A 117 -9.05 1.14 2.49
CA THR A 117 -8.27 1.70 3.60
C THR A 117 -8.62 1.04 4.93
N ALA A 118 -9.92 0.88 5.23
CA ALA A 118 -10.39 0.23 6.45
C ALA A 118 -10.00 -1.25 6.50
N ALA A 119 -10.14 -1.98 5.39
CA ALA A 119 -9.74 -3.37 5.29
C ALA A 119 -8.24 -3.54 5.56
N ASP A 120 -7.42 -2.65 5.01
CA ASP A 120 -5.97 -2.72 5.21
C ASP A 120 -5.55 -2.32 6.64
N ALA A 121 -6.21 -1.31 7.22
CA ALA A 121 -6.02 -0.93 8.62
C ALA A 121 -6.39 -2.09 9.57
N VAL A 122 -7.47 -2.82 9.30
CA VAL A 122 -7.83 -4.04 10.05
C VAL A 122 -6.75 -5.10 9.90
N ARG A 123 -6.29 -5.36 8.67
CA ARG A 123 -5.27 -6.36 8.38
C ARG A 123 -3.95 -6.08 9.10
N LEU A 124 -3.52 -4.82 9.16
CA LEU A 124 -2.23 -4.41 9.71
C LEU A 124 -2.28 -4.07 11.20
N LEU A 125 -3.37 -3.50 11.70
CA LEU A 125 -3.48 -3.03 13.09
C LEU A 125 -4.38 -3.92 13.95
N GLY A 126 -5.25 -4.73 13.35
CA GLY A 126 -6.32 -5.43 14.07
C GLY A 126 -7.41 -4.49 14.59
N ILE A 127 -7.49 -3.26 14.07
CA ILE A 127 -8.47 -2.25 14.51
C ILE A 127 -9.60 -2.18 13.48
N GLY A 128 -10.70 -2.87 13.76
CA GLY A 128 -11.97 -2.67 13.08
C GLY A 128 -12.82 -1.58 13.72
N ARG A 129 -14.02 -1.38 13.18
CA ARG A 129 -14.97 -0.36 13.64
C ARG A 129 -15.23 -0.42 15.15
N ASN A 130 -15.48 -1.62 15.67
CA ASN A 130 -15.78 -1.80 17.10
C ASN A 130 -14.56 -1.53 17.97
N GLN A 131 -13.39 -2.06 17.58
CA GLN A 131 -12.13 -1.80 18.28
C GLN A 131 -11.80 -0.30 18.29
N TYR A 132 -12.05 0.42 17.19
CA TYR A 132 -11.87 1.87 17.13
C TYR A 132 -12.80 2.61 18.09
N ILE A 133 -14.10 2.25 18.13
CA ILE A 133 -15.07 2.85 19.05
C ILE A 133 -14.63 2.64 20.52
N ASP A 134 -14.13 1.45 20.85
CA ASP A 134 -13.62 1.15 22.18
C ASP A 134 -12.38 2.01 22.52
N LEU A 135 -11.43 2.14 21.58
CA LEU A 135 -10.26 3.00 21.74
C LEU A 135 -10.65 4.48 21.94
N MET A 136 -11.61 4.98 21.17
CA MET A 136 -12.17 6.32 21.31
C MET A 136 -12.77 6.55 22.70
N ASN A 137 -13.56 5.60 23.21
CA ASN A 137 -14.18 5.67 24.53
C ASN A 137 -13.13 5.63 25.65
N GLN A 138 -12.10 4.78 25.52
CA GLN A 138 -10.99 4.72 26.46
C GLN A 138 -10.19 6.04 26.47
N ASN A 139 -9.90 6.61 25.31
CA ASN A 139 -9.19 7.89 25.20
C ASN A 139 -9.97 9.05 25.85
N ARG A 140 -11.29 9.13 25.61
CA ARG A 140 -12.17 10.10 26.27
C ARG A 140 -12.22 9.93 27.78
N SER A 141 -12.18 8.68 28.25
CA SER A 141 -12.19 8.37 29.69
C SER A 141 -10.85 8.72 30.35
N ASN A 142 -9.72 8.47 29.67
CA ASN A 142 -8.39 8.84 30.15
C ASN A 142 -8.25 10.35 30.35
N ARG A 143 -8.80 11.17 29.44
CA ARG A 143 -8.79 12.64 29.58
C ARG A 143 -9.56 13.15 30.81
N LYS A 144 -10.50 12.37 31.35
CA LYS A 144 -11.33 12.77 32.51
C LYS A 144 -10.64 12.51 33.87
N PHE A 145 -9.70 11.58 33.94
CA PHE A 145 -8.99 11.25 35.18
C PHE A 145 -7.61 11.91 35.20
N LEU A 146 -7.53 13.10 35.81
CA LEU A 146 -6.37 13.98 36.00
C LEU A 146 -5.08 13.35 36.60
N ARG A 147 -5.02 12.03 36.84
CA ARG A 147 -3.88 11.34 37.47
C ARG A 147 -3.20 10.28 36.59
N ARG A 148 -3.69 9.96 35.39
CA ARG A 148 -3.03 9.03 34.44
C ARG A 148 -3.32 9.41 32.99
N ASN A 149 -2.65 10.43 32.48
CA ASN A 149 -2.61 10.70 31.03
C ASN A 149 -1.68 9.68 30.37
N ARG A 150 -2.18 8.46 30.11
CA ARG A 150 -1.46 7.54 29.21
C ARG A 150 -1.47 8.15 27.80
N PRO A 151 -0.32 8.31 27.13
CA PRO A 151 -0.27 8.79 25.77
C PRO A 151 -1.08 7.85 24.86
N LEU A 152 -1.80 8.39 23.88
CA LEU A 152 -2.62 7.61 22.95
C LEU A 152 -1.82 6.49 22.29
N ARG A 153 -0.53 6.72 22.03
CA ARG A 153 0.38 5.71 21.48
C ARG A 153 0.40 4.42 22.31
N GLU A 154 0.29 4.48 23.64
CA GLU A 154 0.25 3.29 24.51
C GLU A 154 -1.06 2.48 24.39
N LEU A 155 -2.15 3.11 23.93
CA LEU A 155 -3.43 2.42 23.69
C LEU A 155 -3.44 1.72 22.32
N LEU A 156 -2.60 2.18 21.39
CA LEU A 156 -2.54 1.64 20.04
C LEU A 156 -1.59 0.43 19.95
N PRO A 157 -1.77 -0.44 18.95
CA PRO A 157 -0.85 -1.55 18.68
C PRO A 157 0.60 -1.06 18.55
N GLN A 158 1.53 -1.76 19.21
CA GLN A 158 2.96 -1.47 19.11
C GLN A 158 3.65 -2.23 17.98
N LYS A 159 3.04 -3.33 17.54
CA LYS A 159 3.51 -4.18 16.46
C LYS A 159 2.36 -4.45 15.47
N PRO A 160 2.67 -4.76 14.21
CA PRO A 160 1.68 -5.22 13.26
C PRO A 160 0.88 -6.42 13.82
N ALA A 161 -0.40 -6.49 13.46
CA ALA A 161 -1.16 -7.73 13.58
C ALA A 161 -0.46 -8.83 12.76
N LYS A 162 -0.71 -10.10 13.10
CA LYS A 162 -0.05 -11.24 12.47
C LYS A 162 -0.26 -11.18 10.95
N LEU A 163 0.80 -10.85 10.23
CA LEU A 163 0.77 -10.70 8.78
C LEU A 163 0.67 -12.08 8.12
N VAL A 164 -0.23 -12.21 7.16
CA VAL A 164 -0.23 -13.34 6.24
C VAL A 164 0.73 -12.99 5.10
N VAL A 165 1.72 -13.84 4.89
CA VAL A 165 2.69 -13.75 3.79
C VAL A 165 2.54 -14.98 2.93
N GLU A 166 2.44 -14.84 1.62
CA GLU A 166 2.41 -15.97 0.70
C GLU A 166 3.79 -16.27 0.12
N PRO A 167 4.10 -17.53 -0.23
CA PRO A 167 5.43 -17.94 -0.69
C PRO A 167 5.93 -17.21 -1.95
N TRP A 168 5.02 -16.80 -2.83
CA TRP A 168 5.35 -16.14 -4.10
C TRP A 168 5.52 -14.63 -3.97
N TRP A 169 5.22 -14.06 -2.81
CA TRP A 169 5.48 -12.65 -2.55
C TRP A 169 6.98 -12.39 -2.50
N ILE A 170 7.38 -11.17 -2.84
CA ILE A 170 8.78 -10.79 -2.95
C ILE A 170 9.16 -9.97 -1.72
N ILE A 171 10.21 -10.40 -1.03
CA ILE A 171 10.81 -9.69 0.09
C ILE A 171 11.88 -8.75 -0.44
N CYS A 172 11.76 -7.49 -0.06
CA CYS A 172 12.66 -6.41 -0.46
C CYS A 172 13.34 -5.79 0.78
N ALA A 173 14.60 -5.39 0.64
CA ALA A 173 15.30 -4.63 1.68
C ALA A 173 14.65 -3.26 1.91
N GLY A 174 14.34 -2.92 3.15
CA GLY A 174 13.85 -1.60 3.56
C GLY A 174 14.98 -0.61 3.83
N SER A 175 14.74 0.36 4.73
CA SER A 175 15.76 1.29 5.21
C SER A 175 16.53 0.69 6.39
N ILE A 176 17.68 0.09 6.10
CA ILE A 176 18.53 -0.58 7.09
C ILE A 176 19.72 0.32 7.44
N LEU A 177 19.81 0.75 8.70
CA LEU A 177 20.91 1.58 9.21
C LEU A 177 21.94 0.73 9.96
N GLU A 178 23.13 1.29 10.17
CA GLU A 178 24.21 0.61 10.92
C GLU A 178 23.77 0.19 12.33
N ALA A 179 22.94 1.00 12.99
CA ALA A 179 22.37 0.67 14.29
C ALA A 179 21.44 -0.55 14.25
N ASP A 180 20.68 -0.73 13.15
CA ASP A 180 19.79 -1.87 12.97
C ASP A 180 20.61 -3.17 12.83
N ILE A 181 21.73 -3.12 12.07
CA ILE A 181 22.64 -4.25 11.83
C ILE A 181 23.25 -4.76 13.13
N LYS A 182 23.62 -3.86 14.06
CA LYS A 182 24.28 -4.22 15.33
C LYS A 182 23.42 -5.11 16.24
N VAL A 183 22.11 -5.09 16.08
CA VAL A 183 21.16 -5.83 16.92
C VAL A 183 20.42 -6.93 16.15
N LEU A 184 20.85 -7.26 14.93
CA LEU A 184 20.35 -8.45 14.22
C LEU A 184 20.91 -9.72 14.83
N SER A 185 20.06 -10.74 14.92
CA SER A 185 20.51 -12.13 15.06
C SER A 185 21.31 -12.57 13.83
N GLU A 186 22.06 -13.67 13.93
CA GLU A 186 22.83 -14.21 12.81
C GLU A 186 21.93 -14.56 11.60
N ASP A 187 20.77 -15.17 11.85
CA ASP A 187 19.84 -15.55 10.78
C ASP A 187 19.19 -14.33 10.11
N GLU A 188 18.80 -13.32 10.89
CA GLU A 188 18.31 -12.04 10.34
C GLU A 188 19.37 -11.35 9.49
N ARG A 189 20.62 -11.33 9.97
CA ARG A 189 21.75 -10.73 9.25
C ARG A 189 21.98 -11.42 7.91
N ARG A 190 21.97 -12.75 7.85
CA ARG A 190 22.13 -13.50 6.58
C ARG A 190 21.08 -13.12 5.55
N ILE A 191 19.83 -12.97 5.95
CA ILE A 191 18.75 -12.56 5.03
C ILE A 191 18.95 -11.11 4.59
N VAL A 192 19.29 -10.21 5.52
CA VAL A 192 19.56 -8.81 5.20
C VAL A 192 20.71 -8.69 4.20
N ASP A 193 21.83 -9.37 4.44
CA ASP A 193 22.99 -9.36 3.55
C ASP A 193 22.60 -9.91 2.16
N CYS A 194 21.89 -11.04 2.10
CA CYS A 194 21.37 -11.60 0.84
C CYS A 194 20.47 -10.61 0.07
N LEU A 195 19.56 -9.91 0.76
CA LEU A 195 18.69 -8.91 0.11
C LEU A 195 19.44 -7.67 -0.40
N LEU A 196 20.54 -7.31 0.25
CA LEU A 196 21.38 -6.17 -0.14
C LEU A 196 22.33 -6.53 -1.29
N ASP A 197 22.87 -7.75 -1.29
CA ASP A 197 23.87 -8.22 -2.26
C ASP A 197 23.22 -8.81 -3.53
N GLU A 198 22.20 -9.64 -3.37
CA GLU A 198 21.55 -10.38 -4.46
C GLU A 198 20.23 -9.74 -4.91
N GLY A 199 19.68 -8.85 -4.10
CA GLY A 199 18.40 -8.18 -4.37
C GLY A 199 17.18 -8.95 -3.84
N PRO A 200 15.97 -8.56 -4.27
CA PRO A 200 14.72 -9.09 -3.73
C PRO A 200 14.58 -10.61 -3.90
N GLN A 201 14.02 -11.28 -2.89
CA GLN A 201 13.90 -12.74 -2.83
C GLN A 201 12.45 -13.18 -2.66
N ALA A 202 12.07 -14.31 -3.24
CA ALA A 202 10.76 -14.90 -2.97
C ALA A 202 10.65 -15.35 -1.51
N ALA A 203 9.57 -14.96 -0.83
CA ALA A 203 9.34 -15.26 0.58
C ALA A 203 9.39 -16.77 0.88
N GLY A 204 8.91 -17.58 -0.07
CA GLY A 204 8.90 -19.04 -0.03
C GLY A 204 10.27 -19.69 0.12
N LEU A 205 11.34 -18.99 -0.27
CA LEU A 205 12.72 -19.47 -0.16
C LEU A 205 13.37 -19.09 1.18
N LEU A 206 12.73 -18.22 1.95
CA LEU A 206 13.25 -17.69 3.20
C LEU A 206 12.58 -18.33 4.43
N PRO A 207 13.27 -18.41 5.58
CA PRO A 207 12.69 -18.85 6.83
C PRO A 207 11.55 -17.94 7.31
N VAL A 208 10.34 -18.49 7.43
CA VAL A 208 9.14 -17.75 7.86
C VAL A 208 9.33 -16.97 9.18
N PRO A 209 9.92 -17.56 10.25
CA PRO A 209 10.07 -16.82 11.51
C PRO A 209 10.98 -15.60 11.39
N VAL A 210 12.03 -15.70 10.55
CA VAL A 210 13.00 -14.63 10.35
C VAL A 210 12.39 -13.52 9.47
N VAL A 211 11.65 -13.88 8.41
CA VAL A 211 10.89 -12.93 7.59
C VAL A 211 9.90 -12.15 8.46
N ASN A 212 9.13 -12.83 9.31
CA ASN A 212 8.19 -12.16 10.21
C ASN A 212 8.89 -11.23 11.21
N SER A 213 10.03 -11.66 11.79
CA SER A 213 10.83 -10.82 12.70
C SER A 213 11.30 -9.54 12.01
N LEU A 214 11.84 -9.65 10.79
CA LEU A 214 12.34 -8.51 10.02
C LEU A 214 11.21 -7.56 9.59
N LEU A 215 10.04 -8.09 9.25
CA LEU A 215 8.83 -7.29 8.93
C LEU A 215 8.32 -6.54 10.15
N ASP A 216 8.23 -7.19 11.31
CA ASP A 216 7.81 -6.58 12.58
C ASP A 216 8.73 -5.41 12.98
N ARG A 217 10.01 -5.49 12.59
CA ARG A 217 11.02 -4.47 12.82
C ARG A 217 11.07 -3.40 11.73
N GLY A 218 10.32 -3.57 10.64
CA GLY A 218 10.29 -2.65 9.50
C GLY A 218 11.59 -2.61 8.69
N LEU A 219 12.42 -3.64 8.78
CA LEU A 219 13.72 -3.72 8.08
C LEU A 219 13.60 -4.23 6.64
N ILE A 220 12.50 -4.92 6.35
CA ILE A 220 12.13 -5.39 5.02
C ILE A 220 10.69 -4.99 4.72
N TYR A 221 10.33 -4.99 3.44
CA TYR A 221 8.95 -4.86 3.00
C TYR A 221 8.62 -5.91 1.95
N ILE A 222 7.31 -6.03 1.67
CA ILE A 222 6.79 -7.01 0.74
C ILE A 222 6.35 -6.30 -0.53
N ASP A 223 6.80 -6.80 -1.67
CA ASP A 223 6.18 -6.60 -2.97
C ASP A 223 5.31 -7.80 -3.35
N VAL A 224 4.19 -7.54 -4.03
CA VAL A 224 3.23 -8.56 -4.48
C VAL A 224 3.12 -8.40 -5.99
N PRO A 225 3.93 -9.14 -6.75
CA PRO A 225 4.13 -8.88 -8.17
C PRO A 225 2.94 -9.34 -9.01
N VAL A 226 2.50 -8.49 -9.92
CA VAL A 226 1.44 -8.80 -10.89
C VAL A 226 1.98 -8.52 -12.29
N VAL A 227 1.89 -9.50 -13.18
CA VAL A 227 2.37 -9.40 -14.56
C VAL A 227 1.22 -9.54 -15.56
N GLU A 228 1.44 -9.12 -16.80
CA GLU A 228 0.42 -9.09 -17.87
C GLU A 228 -0.31 -10.42 -18.06
N SER A 229 0.40 -11.54 -17.98
CA SER A 229 -0.13 -12.89 -18.23
C SER A 229 -0.82 -13.53 -17.03
N ASP A 230 -0.90 -12.85 -15.89
CA ASP A 230 -1.49 -13.42 -14.69
C ASP A 230 -3.00 -13.59 -14.84
N TYR A 231 -3.51 -14.70 -14.32
CA TYR A 231 -4.94 -14.93 -14.10
C TYR A 231 -5.22 -14.80 -12.61
N VAL A 232 -6.27 -14.05 -12.27
CA VAL A 232 -6.68 -13.80 -10.89
C VAL A 232 -8.16 -14.06 -10.72
N TYR A 233 -8.58 -14.43 -9.52
CA TYR A 233 -9.99 -14.67 -9.22
C TYR A 233 -10.33 -14.11 -7.85
N VAL A 234 -11.60 -13.71 -7.66
CA VAL A 234 -12.10 -13.20 -6.39
C VAL A 234 -12.21 -14.35 -5.38
N ALA A 235 -11.60 -14.18 -4.21
CA ALA A 235 -11.71 -15.14 -3.11
C ALA A 235 -13.07 -14.97 -2.39
N PRO A 236 -13.55 -16.00 -1.66
CA PRO A 236 -14.75 -15.85 -0.82
C PRO A 236 -14.63 -14.65 0.13
N LEU A 237 -15.57 -13.70 0.01
CA LEU A 237 -15.55 -12.44 0.74
C LEU A 237 -16.14 -12.61 2.15
N ASP A 238 -15.46 -13.36 3.01
CA ASP A 238 -15.90 -13.52 4.40
C ASP A 238 -15.75 -12.19 5.15
N GLY A 239 -16.88 -11.53 5.41
CA GLY A 239 -16.94 -10.31 6.23
C GLY A 239 -16.54 -9.01 5.53
N PHE A 240 -16.35 -8.99 4.20
CA PHE A 240 -16.16 -7.73 3.47
C PHE A 240 -17.49 -7.00 3.30
N VAL A 241 -17.59 -5.81 3.91
CA VAL A 241 -18.76 -4.94 3.78
C VAL A 241 -18.37 -3.74 2.92
N MET A 242 -18.92 -3.68 1.72
CA MET A 242 -18.76 -2.54 0.81
C MET A 242 -19.72 -1.42 1.24
N ASN A 243 -19.21 -0.39 1.93
CA ASN A 243 -19.99 0.82 2.21
C ASN A 243 -19.91 1.83 1.04
N ARG A 244 -20.76 2.85 1.10
CA ARG A 244 -20.88 3.90 0.06
C ARG A 244 -19.54 4.61 -0.20
N VAL A 245 -19.21 4.81 -1.48
CA VAL A 245 -17.99 5.48 -1.95
C VAL A 245 -17.95 6.93 -1.47
N LEU A 246 -16.91 7.30 -0.73
CA LEU A 246 -16.70 8.66 -0.18
C LEU A 246 -16.01 9.63 -1.16
N GLY A 247 -15.81 9.22 -2.41
CA GLY A 247 -15.30 10.09 -3.48
C GLY A 247 -13.78 10.10 -3.66
N ASP A 248 -13.03 9.18 -3.04
CA ASP A 248 -11.62 8.96 -3.40
C ASP A 248 -11.53 8.35 -4.81
N TYR A 249 -10.67 8.94 -5.64
CA TYR A 249 -10.38 8.48 -7.00
C TYR A 249 -9.85 7.04 -6.97
N PHE A 250 -8.93 6.73 -6.05
CA PHE A 250 -8.29 5.42 -6.00
C PHE A 250 -9.27 4.35 -5.53
N GLU A 251 -10.02 4.59 -4.45
CA GLU A 251 -11.12 3.70 -4.02
C GLU A 251 -12.12 3.41 -5.17
N THR A 252 -12.50 4.42 -5.95
CA THR A 252 -13.41 4.25 -7.10
C THR A 252 -12.78 3.37 -8.19
N LEU A 253 -11.50 3.58 -8.48
CA LEU A 253 -10.73 2.77 -9.42
C LEU A 253 -10.64 1.30 -8.95
N LEU A 254 -10.38 1.08 -7.66
CA LEU A 254 -10.35 -0.25 -7.06
C LEU A 254 -11.70 -0.95 -7.23
N TYR A 255 -12.84 -0.29 -6.99
CA TYR A 255 -14.15 -0.92 -7.25
C TYR A 255 -14.35 -1.32 -8.71
N LYS A 256 -13.99 -0.43 -9.64
CA LYS A 256 -14.14 -0.70 -11.08
C LYS A 256 -13.35 -1.95 -11.49
N ILE A 257 -12.13 -2.09 -10.98
CA ILE A 257 -11.28 -3.25 -11.27
C ILE A 257 -11.81 -4.49 -10.54
N PHE A 258 -12.18 -4.36 -9.27
CA PHE A 258 -12.67 -5.47 -8.44
C PHE A 258 -13.88 -6.17 -9.05
N VAL A 259 -14.85 -5.40 -9.57
CA VAL A 259 -16.05 -5.94 -10.24
C VAL A 259 -15.73 -6.57 -11.60
N ALA A 260 -14.63 -6.19 -12.22
CA ALA A 260 -14.20 -6.70 -13.52
C ALA A 260 -13.34 -7.98 -13.43
N ILE A 261 -12.95 -8.41 -12.22
CA ILE A 261 -12.17 -9.64 -12.05
C ILE A 261 -13.02 -10.84 -12.44
N ASP A 262 -12.55 -11.59 -13.44
CA ASP A 262 -13.04 -12.91 -13.80
C ASP A 262 -11.87 -13.90 -13.91
N ASP A 263 -12.15 -15.20 -13.80
CA ASP A 263 -11.12 -16.25 -13.75
C ASP A 263 -10.61 -16.73 -15.12
N GLN A 264 -11.09 -16.10 -16.21
CA GLN A 264 -10.79 -16.44 -17.61
C GLN A 264 -10.03 -15.35 -18.36
N THR A 265 -9.90 -14.14 -17.81
CA THR A 265 -9.13 -13.04 -18.42
C THR A 265 -7.79 -12.85 -17.73
N THR A 266 -6.79 -12.50 -18.54
CA THR A 266 -5.49 -12.04 -18.03
C THR A 266 -5.60 -10.62 -17.50
N VAL A 267 -4.68 -10.22 -16.62
CA VAL A 267 -4.59 -8.84 -16.13
C VAL A 267 -4.43 -7.83 -17.29
N LYS A 268 -3.72 -8.21 -18.36
CA LYS A 268 -3.60 -7.39 -19.56
C LYS A 268 -4.94 -7.16 -20.26
N GLU A 269 -5.66 -8.24 -20.57
CA GLU A 269 -6.96 -8.17 -21.25
C GLU A 269 -7.96 -7.36 -20.42
N MET A 270 -7.92 -7.49 -19.09
CA MET A 270 -8.71 -6.68 -18.18
C MET A 270 -8.37 -5.18 -18.28
N ALA A 271 -7.07 -4.82 -18.32
CA ALA A 271 -6.64 -3.44 -18.48
C ALA A 271 -7.12 -2.83 -19.82
N GLU A 272 -7.00 -3.59 -20.90
CA GLU A 272 -7.48 -3.22 -22.24
C GLU A 272 -9.00 -3.03 -22.26
N MET A 273 -9.77 -3.97 -21.68
CA MET A 273 -11.23 -3.91 -21.59
C MET A 273 -11.72 -2.71 -20.78
N LEU A 274 -11.04 -2.38 -19.67
CA LEU A 274 -11.43 -1.26 -18.82
C LEU A 274 -10.95 0.10 -19.34
N HIS A 275 -10.09 0.11 -20.35
CA HIS A 275 -9.34 1.27 -20.83
C HIS A 275 -8.58 1.96 -19.69
N ILE A 276 -7.84 1.17 -18.91
CA ILE A 276 -7.04 1.62 -17.78
C ILE A 276 -5.60 1.20 -18.03
N ASP A 277 -4.65 2.04 -17.64
CA ASP A 277 -3.23 1.69 -17.72
C ASP A 277 -2.95 0.38 -16.98
N PHE A 278 -2.17 -0.51 -17.61
CA PHE A 278 -1.85 -1.82 -17.07
C PHE A 278 -1.26 -1.74 -15.66
N TYR A 279 -0.37 -0.78 -15.39
CA TYR A 279 0.27 -0.68 -14.07
C TYR A 279 -0.73 -0.29 -12.98
N LEU A 280 -1.74 0.52 -13.29
CA LEU A 280 -2.83 0.82 -12.35
C LEU A 280 -3.66 -0.43 -12.02
N VAL A 281 -3.95 -1.25 -13.03
CA VAL A 281 -4.65 -2.53 -12.83
C VAL A 281 -3.79 -3.49 -12.01
N ALA A 282 -2.52 -3.66 -12.37
CA ALA A 282 -1.57 -4.50 -11.66
C ALA A 282 -1.43 -4.08 -10.17
N ASN A 283 -1.37 -2.78 -9.89
CA ASN A 283 -1.33 -2.24 -8.54
C ASN A 283 -2.61 -2.57 -7.74
N ALA A 284 -3.78 -2.44 -8.37
CA ALA A 284 -5.05 -2.79 -7.73
C ALA A 284 -5.13 -4.28 -7.40
N ILE A 285 -4.75 -5.15 -8.34
CA ILE A 285 -4.69 -6.60 -8.13
C ILE A 285 -3.70 -6.95 -7.01
N SER A 286 -2.53 -6.30 -6.99
CA SER A 286 -1.54 -6.45 -5.91
C SER A 286 -2.15 -6.13 -4.54
N VAL A 287 -2.92 -5.04 -4.43
CA VAL A 287 -3.67 -4.68 -3.22
C VAL A 287 -4.70 -5.75 -2.87
N PHE A 288 -5.51 -6.23 -3.81
CA PHE A 288 -6.51 -7.25 -3.53
C PHE A 288 -5.91 -8.56 -3.06
N CYS A 289 -4.76 -8.97 -3.59
CA CYS A 289 -4.02 -10.13 -3.09
C CYS A 289 -3.52 -9.92 -1.65
N ARG A 290 -3.00 -8.73 -1.32
CA ARG A 290 -2.59 -8.41 0.06
C ARG A 290 -3.76 -8.44 1.05
N LEU A 291 -4.92 -7.97 0.62
CA LEU A 291 -6.16 -7.95 1.41
C LEU A 291 -6.87 -9.31 1.46
N GLY A 292 -6.43 -10.28 0.67
CA GLY A 292 -7.06 -11.59 0.55
C GLY A 292 -8.37 -11.59 -0.25
N PHE A 293 -8.68 -10.51 -0.96
CA PHE A 293 -9.89 -10.40 -1.80
C PHE A 293 -9.72 -11.04 -3.18
N ALA A 294 -8.49 -11.13 -3.68
CA ALA A 294 -8.17 -11.82 -4.92
C ALA A 294 -7.02 -12.79 -4.72
N ARG A 295 -6.99 -13.84 -5.52
CA ARG A 295 -5.89 -14.82 -5.55
C ARG A 295 -5.36 -14.98 -6.96
N LYS A 296 -4.05 -15.14 -7.05
CA LYS A 296 -3.36 -15.49 -8.29
C LYS A 296 -3.53 -16.98 -8.55
N ARG A 297 -3.95 -17.34 -9.76
CA ARG A 297 -4.25 -18.74 -10.14
C ARG A 297 -3.00 -19.59 -10.22
N VAL A 298 -1.94 -19.04 -10.79
CA VAL A 298 -0.62 -19.69 -10.90
C VAL A 298 0.40 -18.70 -10.38
N THR A 299 1.00 -19.05 -9.25
CA THR A 299 1.95 -18.22 -8.51
C THR A 299 3.39 -18.42 -8.95
N GLY A 300 3.69 -19.52 -9.66
CA GLY A 300 5.04 -19.93 -10.03
C GLY A 300 5.78 -20.66 -8.91
N MET A 301 5.15 -20.80 -7.73
CA MET A 301 5.73 -21.47 -6.56
C MET A 301 5.18 -22.88 -6.34
N GLU A 302 4.28 -23.37 -7.20
CA GLU A 302 3.63 -24.68 -7.07
C GLU A 302 4.62 -25.85 -7.11
N THR A 303 5.70 -25.69 -7.89
CA THR A 303 6.77 -26.71 -8.04
C THR A 303 8.07 -26.32 -7.35
N ALA A 304 8.11 -25.14 -6.72
CA ALA A 304 9.30 -24.65 -6.05
C ALA A 304 9.55 -25.43 -4.75
N ARG A 305 10.83 -25.71 -4.47
CA ARG A 305 11.23 -26.29 -3.19
C ARG A 305 11.25 -25.18 -2.13
N LEU A 306 10.13 -25.00 -1.44
CA LEU A 306 10.01 -24.02 -0.37
C LEU A 306 10.92 -24.35 0.81
N HIS A 307 11.32 -23.31 1.55
CA HIS A 307 12.03 -23.47 2.81
C HIS A 307 11.17 -24.28 3.80
N TYR A 308 11.79 -25.19 4.55
CA TYR A 308 11.07 -26.20 5.36
C TYR A 308 10.09 -25.59 6.39
N SER A 309 10.34 -24.36 6.84
CA SER A 309 9.45 -23.63 7.76
C SER A 309 8.06 -23.36 7.18
N TRP A 310 7.89 -23.39 5.86
CA TRP A 310 6.60 -23.18 5.20
C TRP A 310 5.64 -24.36 5.35
N ALA A 311 6.14 -25.57 5.65
CA ALA A 311 5.32 -26.76 5.82
C ALA A 311 4.25 -26.63 6.93
N GLN A 312 4.49 -25.77 7.92
CA GLN A 312 3.56 -25.51 9.03
C GLN A 312 2.54 -24.41 8.72
N VAL A 313 2.78 -23.62 7.68
CA VAL A 313 1.97 -22.44 7.31
C VAL A 313 1.04 -22.79 6.15
N ILE A 314 1.53 -23.59 5.21
CA ILE A 314 0.78 -24.11 4.08
C ILE A 314 0.17 -25.44 4.51
N SER A 315 -0.86 -25.39 5.34
CA SER A 315 -1.69 -26.58 5.57
C SER A 315 -2.21 -27.04 4.21
N ILE A 316 -1.82 -28.23 3.77
CA ILE A 316 -2.29 -28.87 2.53
C ILE A 316 -3.82 -28.80 2.54
N PRO A 317 -4.50 -28.19 1.54
CA PRO A 317 -5.94 -28.33 1.42
C PRO A 317 -6.20 -29.82 1.29
N ASN A 318 -6.92 -30.41 2.25
CA ASN A 318 -7.39 -31.79 2.12
C ASN A 318 -8.00 -31.94 0.73
N SER A 319 -7.41 -32.80 -0.10
CA SER A 319 -7.97 -33.19 -1.38
C SER A 319 -9.46 -33.49 -1.17
N PRO A 320 -10.38 -32.98 -2.00
CA PRO A 320 -11.74 -33.47 -1.96
C PRO A 320 -11.66 -34.96 -2.27
N THR A 321 -11.92 -35.79 -1.26
CA THR A 321 -12.08 -37.23 -1.41
C THR A 321 -13.07 -37.49 -2.53
N GLN A 322 -12.68 -38.42 -3.42
CA GLN A 322 -13.42 -38.91 -4.58
C GLN A 322 -14.88 -39.28 -4.28
#